data_AF-A0A2M8PJQ5-F1
#
_entry.id   AF-A0A2M8PJQ5-F1
#
_cell.length_a   1.000
_cell.length_b   1.000
_cell.length_c   1.000
_cell.angle_alpha   90.00
_cell.angle_beta   90.00
_cell.angle_gamma   90.00
#
_symmetry.space_group_name_H-M   'P 1'
#
loop_
_entity.id
_entity.type
_entity.pdbx_description
1 polymer ?
#
loop_
_entity_poly.entity_id
_entity_poly.type
_entity_poly.pdbx_seq_one_letter_code
_entity_poly.pdbx_strand_id
1 'polypeptide(L)'
;MVRDCVANVQRDIAREYSIIADGRDMGSVVFPDADLKFYVTASVEVRSERWRKDQAQQGNDFTIEQAIEKINERDTRDSEREIAPLTIPKDAIVVDTTEMTIEQVTERMLELMQ
;
A
#
# COMPACT_ATOMS: atom_id res chain seq x y z
N MET A 1 -6.67 -16.44 -13.65
CA MET A 1 -7.05 -17.72 -13.00
C MET A 1 -6.87 -17.68 -11.48
N VAL A 2 -5.65 -17.55 -10.92
CA VAL A 2 -5.49 -17.46 -9.45
C VAL A 2 -5.88 -16.08 -8.92
N ARG A 3 -5.43 -14.99 -9.56
CA ARG A 3 -5.75 -13.62 -9.12
C ARG A 3 -7.26 -13.34 -9.09
N ASP A 4 -7.97 -13.73 -10.14
CA ASP A 4 -9.42 -13.56 -10.23
C ASP A 4 -10.15 -14.33 -9.13
N CYS A 5 -9.66 -15.53 -8.79
CA CYS A 5 -10.19 -16.32 -7.68
C CYS A 5 -10.01 -15.60 -6.34
N VAL A 6 -8.81 -15.08 -6.06
CA VAL A 6 -8.53 -14.32 -4.83
C VAL A 6 -9.38 -13.04 -4.77
N ALA A 7 -9.48 -12.30 -5.87
CA ALA A 7 -10.29 -11.09 -5.94
C ALA A 7 -11.77 -11.38 -5.69
N ASN A 8 -12.28 -12.51 -6.20
CA ASN A 8 -13.66 -12.92 -5.93
C ASN A 8 -13.89 -13.24 -4.45
N VAL A 9 -12.97 -13.96 -3.81
CA VAL A 9 -13.06 -14.22 -2.35
C VAL A 9 -13.05 -12.90 -1.56
N GLN A 10 -12.19 -11.95 -1.92
CA GLN A 10 -12.15 -10.63 -1.28
C GLN A 10 -13.48 -9.88 -1.46
N ARG A 11 -14.07 -9.93 -2.67
CA ARG A 11 -15.37 -9.30 -2.95
C ARG A 11 -16.52 -9.96 -2.21
N ASP A 12 -16.52 -11.27 -2.08
CA ASP A 12 -17.56 -12.00 -1.35
C ASP A 12 -17.53 -11.63 0.14
N ILE A 13 -16.35 -11.49 0.75
CA ILE A 13 -16.23 -11.01 2.13
C ILE A 13 -16.77 -9.57 2.27
N ALA A 14 -16.43 -8.68 1.33
CA ALA A 14 -16.88 -7.29 1.35
C ALA A 14 -18.40 -7.10 1.16
N ARG A 15 -19.10 -8.11 0.63
CA ARG A 15 -20.58 -8.10 0.53
C ARG A 15 -21.26 -8.36 1.86
N GLU A 16 -20.60 -9.11 2.75
CA GLU A 16 -21.16 -9.47 4.06
C GLU A 16 -20.68 -8.56 5.19
N TYR A 17 -19.47 -8.01 5.06
CA TYR A 17 -18.82 -7.24 6.12
C TYR A 17 -18.22 -5.94 5.60
N SER A 18 -18.22 -4.91 6.43
CA SER A 18 -17.35 -3.74 6.24
C SER A 18 -15.90 -4.16 6.47
N ILE A 19 -15.03 -3.90 5.49
CA ILE A 19 -13.62 -4.30 5.54
C ILE A 19 -12.68 -3.13 5.27
N ILE A 20 -11.48 -3.22 5.83
CA ILE A 20 -10.32 -2.44 5.40
C ILE A 20 -9.44 -3.38 4.58
N ALA A 21 -9.25 -3.07 3.31
CA ALA A 21 -8.43 -3.87 2.39
C ALA A 21 -7.14 -3.13 2.06
N ASP A 22 -5.99 -3.74 2.35
CA ASP A 22 -4.67 -3.25 1.95
C ASP A 22 -4.10 -4.10 0.80
N GLY A 23 -3.53 -3.45 -0.20
CA GLY A 23 -2.95 -4.09 -1.37
C GLY A 23 -2.63 -3.08 -2.47
N ARG A 24 -2.10 -3.57 -3.59
CA ARG A 24 -1.59 -2.72 -4.68
C ARG A 24 -2.67 -2.21 -5.65
N ASP A 25 -3.76 -2.95 -5.79
CA ASP A 25 -4.82 -2.69 -6.78
C ASP A 25 -6.22 -2.76 -6.15
N MET A 26 -6.31 -2.58 -4.83
CA MET A 26 -7.57 -2.69 -4.10
C MET A 26 -8.58 -1.66 -4.61
N GLY A 27 -8.21 -0.38 -4.64
CA GLY A 27 -9.13 0.68 -5.10
C GLY A 27 -9.25 0.83 -6.62
N SER A 28 -8.35 0.23 -7.41
CA SER A 28 -8.32 0.38 -8.87
C SER A 28 -8.91 -0.82 -9.62
N VAL A 29 -8.85 -2.03 -9.05
CA VAL A 29 -9.27 -3.27 -9.72
C VAL A 29 -10.20 -4.11 -8.86
N VAL A 30 -9.86 -4.35 -7.59
CA VAL A 30 -10.66 -5.27 -6.75
C VAL A 30 -11.97 -4.63 -6.32
N PHE A 31 -11.89 -3.41 -5.79
CA PHE A 31 -12.97 -2.57 -5.27
C PHE A 31 -12.96 -1.18 -5.92
N PRO A 32 -13.20 -1.08 -7.23
CA PRO A 32 -13.24 0.20 -7.94
C PRO A 32 -14.34 1.14 -7.43
N ASP A 33 -15.36 0.60 -6.76
CA ASP A 33 -16.49 1.35 -6.20
C ASP A 33 -16.44 1.42 -4.66
N ALA A 34 -15.27 1.21 -4.04
CA ALA A 34 -15.10 1.35 -2.59
C ALA A 34 -15.55 2.75 -2.11
N ASP A 35 -16.24 2.79 -0.97
CA ASP A 35 -16.76 4.04 -0.37
C ASP A 35 -15.63 5.05 -0.09
N LEU A 36 -14.46 4.55 0.30
CA LEU A 36 -13.29 5.35 0.59
C LEU A 36 -12.03 4.65 0.09
N LYS A 37 -11.13 5.42 -0.54
CA LYS A 37 -9.87 4.92 -1.10
C LYS A 37 -8.73 5.80 -0.64
N PHE A 38 -7.69 5.18 -0.11
CA PHE A 38 -6.46 5.86 0.25
C PHE A 38 -5.31 5.37 -0.63
N TYR A 39 -4.46 6.29 -1.07
CA TYR A 39 -3.17 5.98 -1.63
C TYR A 39 -2.09 6.47 -0.67
N VAL A 40 -1.57 5.57 0.15
CA VAL A 40 -0.57 5.90 1.18
C VAL A 40 0.82 5.86 0.55
N THR A 41 1.58 6.94 0.69
CA THR A 41 2.92 7.07 0.12
C THR A 41 3.90 7.69 1.13
N ALA A 42 5.19 7.66 0.79
CA ALA A 42 6.26 8.38 1.46
C ALA A 42 7.49 8.42 0.54
N SER A 43 8.45 9.30 0.84
CA SER A 43 9.73 9.36 0.13
C SER A 43 10.45 8.00 0.14
N VAL A 44 11.24 7.74 -0.89
CA VAL A 44 11.99 6.47 -0.99
C VAL A 44 12.97 6.33 0.16
N GLU A 45 13.57 7.43 0.61
CA GLU A 45 14.53 7.47 1.72
C GLU A 45 13.86 7.02 3.02
N VAL A 46 12.69 7.59 3.34
CA VAL A 46 11.93 7.23 4.54
C VAL A 46 11.44 5.79 4.48
N ARG A 47 10.92 5.34 3.33
CA ARG A 47 10.47 3.95 3.16
C ARG A 47 11.61 2.95 3.28
N SER A 48 12.79 3.30 2.75
CA SER A 48 13.98 2.46 2.82
C SER A 48 14.51 2.35 4.24
N GLU A 49 14.55 3.46 5.00
CA GLU A 49 14.97 3.41 6.40
C GLU A 49 14.00 2.63 7.28
N ARG A 50 12.69 2.82 7.10
CA ARG A 50 11.65 2.03 7.79
C ARG A 50 11.83 0.54 7.49
N TRP A 51 11.94 0.17 6.20
CA TRP A 51 12.14 -1.22 5.79
C TRP A 51 13.44 -1.81 6.35
N ARG A 52 14.55 -1.08 6.30
CA ARG A 52 15.85 -1.51 6.82
C ARG A 52 15.77 -1.77 8.32
N LYS A 53 15.09 -0.91 9.08
CA LYS A 53 14.84 -1.10 10.52
C LYS A 53 14.02 -2.36 10.80
N ASP A 54 12.98 -2.63 10.00
CA ASP A 54 12.16 -3.84 10.14
C ASP A 54 12.96 -5.11 9.82
N GLN A 55 13.87 -5.05 8.84
CA GLN A 55 14.78 -6.16 8.52
C GLN A 55 15.80 -6.41 9.62
N ALA A 56 16.37 -5.36 10.22
CA ALA A 56 17.31 -5.48 11.33
C ALA A 56 16.68 -6.18 12.54
N GLN A 57 15.40 -5.92 12.83
CA GLN A 57 14.65 -6.62 13.88
C GLN A 57 14.48 -8.13 13.61
N GLN A 58 14.54 -8.54 12.34
CA GLN A 58 14.47 -9.94 11.92
C GLN A 58 15.86 -10.60 11.81
N GLY A 59 16.92 -9.89 12.17
CA GLY A 59 18.31 -10.38 12.09
C GLY A 59 18.94 -10.25 10.70
N ASN A 60 18.30 -9.54 9.78
CA ASN A 60 18.86 -9.25 8.46
C ASN A 60 19.54 -7.88 8.46
N ASP A 61 20.77 -7.81 7.99
CA ASP A 61 21.49 -6.54 7.86
C ASP A 61 21.54 -6.08 6.41
N PHE A 62 21.17 -4.82 6.18
CA PHE A 62 21.17 -4.18 4.88
C PHE A 62 21.73 -2.77 5.02
N THR A 63 22.53 -2.34 4.05
CA THR A 63 22.90 -0.93 3.94
C THR A 63 21.72 -0.10 3.46
N ILE A 64 21.76 1.22 3.65
CA ILE A 64 20.71 2.10 3.17
C ILE A 64 20.60 2.08 1.65
N GLU A 65 21.72 1.94 0.94
CA GLU A 65 21.76 1.84 -0.52
C GLU A 65 21.05 0.56 -1.01
N GLN A 66 21.28 -0.57 -0.36
CA GLN A 66 20.60 -1.84 -0.67
C GLN A 66 19.09 -1.76 -0.39
N ALA A 67 18.70 -1.06 0.67
CA ALA A 67 17.29 -0.84 0.99
C ALA A 67 16.61 0.01 -0.10
N ILE A 68 17.26 1.10 -0.53
CA ILE A 68 16.77 1.97 -1.62
C ILE A 68 16.61 1.20 -2.92
N GLU A 69 17.62 0.41 -3.29
CA GLU A 69 17.57 -0.44 -4.49
C GLU A 69 16.37 -1.40 -4.44
N LYS A 70 16.20 -2.12 -3.34
CA LYS A 70 15.08 -3.07 -3.18
C LYS A 70 13.71 -2.40 -3.22
N ILE A 71 13.57 -1.23 -2.60
CA ILE A 71 12.31 -0.48 -2.62
C ILE A 71 12.00 0.00 -4.03
N ASN A 72 12.96 0.58 -4.74
CA ASN A 72 12.78 1.04 -6.12
C ASN A 72 12.46 -0.12 -7.07
N GLU A 73 13.21 -1.23 -7.01
CA GLU A 73 12.93 -2.43 -7.81
C GLU A 73 11.50 -2.94 -7.60
N ARG A 74 11.05 -2.95 -6.34
CA ARG A 74 9.68 -3.38 -6.00
C ARG A 74 8.66 -2.41 -6.57
N ASP A 75 8.86 -1.11 -6.41
CA ASP A 75 7.91 -0.09 -6.86
C ASP A 75 7.82 -0.05 -8.40
N THR A 76 8.94 -0.13 -9.11
CA THR A 76 8.97 -0.26 -10.57
C THR A 76 8.23 -1.51 -11.01
N ARG A 77 8.53 -2.67 -10.41
CA ARG A 77 7.84 -3.93 -10.73
C ARG A 77 6.34 -3.86 -10.48
N ASP A 78 5.92 -3.25 -9.37
CA ASP A 78 4.52 -3.12 -9.00
C ASP A 78 3.78 -2.14 -9.93
N SER A 79 4.42 -1.05 -10.36
CA SER A 79 3.80 -0.02 -11.22
C SER A 79 3.84 -0.35 -12.72
N GLU A 80 4.84 -1.09 -13.20
CA GLU A 80 5.02 -1.42 -14.62
C GLU A 80 4.41 -2.78 -15.02
N ARG A 81 3.93 -3.57 -14.07
CA ARG A 81 3.30 -4.86 -14.39
C ARG A 81 2.08 -4.68 -15.31
N GLU A 82 1.97 -5.53 -16.33
CA GLU A 82 0.88 -5.47 -17.31
C GLU A 82 -0.51 -5.65 -16.68
N ILE A 83 -0.61 -6.48 -15.64
CA ILE A 83 -1.89 -6.83 -15.01
C ILE A 83 -2.04 -6.11 -13.67
N ALA A 84 -3.03 -5.22 -13.62
CA ALA A 84 -3.43 -4.46 -12.43
C ALA A 84 -2.24 -3.71 -11.78
N PRO A 85 -1.55 -2.82 -12.51
CA PRO A 85 -0.41 -2.08 -11.98
C PRO A 85 -0.79 -1.27 -10.73
N LEU A 86 0.20 -1.04 -9.85
CA LEU A 86 0.08 -0.08 -8.77
C LEU A 86 -0.08 1.31 -9.39
N THR A 87 -1.28 1.87 -9.23
CA THR A 87 -1.65 3.19 -9.69
C THR A 87 -2.44 3.89 -8.59
N ILE A 88 -2.50 5.22 -8.64
CA ILE A 88 -3.40 5.98 -7.77
C ILE A 88 -4.82 5.71 -8.29
N PRO A 89 -5.71 5.07 -7.51
CA PRO A 89 -7.06 4.82 -7.96
C PRO A 89 -7.82 6.13 -8.19
N LYS A 90 -8.82 6.08 -9.08
CA LYS A 90 -9.73 7.20 -9.26
C LYS A 90 -10.43 7.53 -7.94
N ASP A 91 -10.49 8.81 -7.61
CA ASP A 91 -11.12 9.37 -6.41
C ASP A 91 -10.41 8.98 -5.10
N ALA A 92 -9.17 8.47 -5.17
CA ALA A 92 -8.37 8.16 -3.99
C ALA A 92 -7.78 9.41 -3.35
N ILE A 93 -7.79 9.43 -2.01
CA ILE A 93 -7.10 10.44 -1.21
C ILE A 93 -5.64 10.03 -1.08
N VAL A 94 -4.72 10.85 -1.58
CA VAL A 94 -3.29 10.62 -1.43
C VAL A 94 -2.84 11.07 -0.05
N VAL A 95 -2.24 10.15 0.71
CA VAL A 95 -1.75 10.40 2.07
C VAL A 95 -0.24 10.21 2.08
N ASP A 96 0.50 11.32 2.08
CA ASP A 96 1.96 11.30 2.22
C ASP A 96 2.35 11.24 3.70
N THR A 97 3.06 10.17 4.07
CA THR A 97 3.45 9.85 5.44
C THR A 97 4.95 10.09 5.69
N THR A 98 5.65 10.78 4.79
CA THR A 98 7.10 11.03 4.86
C THR A 98 7.51 11.60 6.22
N GLU A 99 6.82 12.65 6.67
CA GLU A 99 7.11 13.38 7.91
C GLU A 99 6.17 12.99 9.07
N MET A 100 5.46 11.86 8.96
CA MET A 100 4.44 11.45 9.93
C MET A 100 4.92 10.27 10.78
N THR A 101 4.60 10.29 12.07
CA THR A 101 4.65 9.10 12.94
C THR A 101 3.45 8.19 12.68
N ILE A 102 3.51 6.95 13.17
CA ILE A 102 2.41 5.99 13.00
C ILE A 102 1.11 6.49 13.67
N GLU A 103 1.23 7.18 14.80
CA GLU A 103 0.09 7.79 15.50
C GLU A 103 -0.54 8.90 14.65
N GLN A 104 0.29 9.79 14.09
CA GLN A 104 -0.19 10.88 13.22
C GLN A 104 -0.83 10.34 11.93
N VAL A 105 -0.28 9.27 11.34
CA VAL A 105 -0.90 8.61 10.20
C VAL A 105 -2.27 8.06 10.58
N THR A 106 -2.37 7.39 11.73
CA THR A 106 -3.63 6.80 12.20
C THR A 106 -4.69 7.87 12.44
N GLU A 107 -4.33 8.94 13.15
CA GLU A 107 -5.23 10.08 13.40
C GLU A 107 -5.67 10.71 12.08
N ARG A 108 -4.74 10.98 11.17
CA ARG A 108 -5.05 11.56 9.87
C ARG A 108 -6.00 10.69 9.04
N MET A 109 -5.80 9.38 9.04
CA MET A 109 -6.66 8.45 8.32
C MET A 109 -8.07 8.43 8.93
N LEU A 110 -8.19 8.47 10.26
CA LEU A 110 -9.48 8.53 10.96
C LEU A 110 -10.22 9.85 10.70
N GLU A 111 -9.54 10.98 10.63
CA GLU A 111 -10.13 12.27 10.25
C GLU A 111 -10.74 12.24 8.85
N LEU A 112 -10.07 11.57 7.91
CA LEU A 112 -10.51 11.46 6.51
C LEU A 112 -11.67 10.46 6.32
N MET A 113 -11.97 9.65 7.34
CA MET A 113 -13.08 8.70 7.33
C MET A 113 -14.40 9.28 7.87
N GLN A 114 -14.39 10.51 8.40
CA GLN A 114 -15.55 11.22 8.95
C GLN A 114 -16.29 12.00 7.87
#